data_AF-A0A7Y2BEF7-F1
#
_entry.id   AF-A0A7Y2BEF7-F1
#
_cell.length_a   1.000
_cell.length_b   1.000
_cell.length_c   1.000
_cell.angle_alpha   90.00
_cell.angle_beta   90.00
_cell.angle_gamma   90.00
#
_symmetry.space_group_name_H-M   'P 1'
#
loop_
_entity.id
_entity.type
_entity.pdbx_description
1 polymer ?
#
loop_
_entity_poly.entity_id
_entity_poly.type
_entity_poly.pdbx_seq_one_letter_code
_entity_poly.pdbx_strand_id
1 'polypeptide(L)' 'PRARELDMYVHVWTINDEEEMRFLIETYGIDGIMTDDPPLLTKVIDELGVGD' A
#
# COMPACT_ATOMS: atom_id res chain seq x y z
N PRO A 1 -0.98 -11.76 -3.60
CA PRO A 1 -1.05 -12.56 -2.34
C PRO A 1 -2.09 -13.70 -2.45
N ARG A 2 -1.89 -14.87 -1.81
CA ARG A 2 -2.88 -15.98 -1.82
C ARG A 2 -4.29 -15.55 -1.34
N ALA A 3 -4.35 -14.54 -0.47
CA ALA A 3 -5.59 -13.91 -0.03
C ALA A 3 -6.45 -13.39 -1.20
N ARG A 4 -5.84 -12.85 -2.27
CA ARG A 4 -6.59 -12.39 -3.46
C ARG A 4 -7.27 -13.51 -4.23
N GLU A 5 -6.72 -14.73 -4.21
CA GLU A 5 -7.37 -15.91 -4.81
C GLU A 5 -8.63 -16.32 -4.05
N LEU A 6 -8.77 -15.85 -2.81
CA LEU A 6 -9.92 -16.08 -1.93
C LEU A 6 -10.84 -14.87 -1.83
N ASP A 7 -10.68 -13.88 -2.73
CA ASP A 7 -11.46 -12.63 -2.72
C ASP A 7 -11.34 -11.84 -1.41
N MET A 8 -10.16 -11.90 -0.77
CA MET A 8 -9.86 -11.19 0.47
C MET A 8 -8.93 -10.01 0.22
N TYR A 9 -9.26 -8.88 0.85
CA TYR A 9 -8.40 -7.70 0.91
C TYR A 9 -7.23 -7.91 1.88
N VAL A 10 -6.06 -7.43 1.49
CA VAL A 10 -4.84 -7.42 2.32
C VAL A 10 -4.50 -5.99 2.70
N HIS A 11 -4.70 -5.68 3.98
CA HIS A 11 -4.26 -4.42 4.58
C HIS A 11 -3.06 -4.67 5.49
N VAL A 12 -2.05 -3.81 5.38
CA VAL A 12 -0.81 -3.88 6.17
C VAL A 12 -0.68 -2.69 7.11
N TRP A 13 -0.02 -2.89 8.25
CA TRP A 13 0.15 -1.89 9.31
C TRP A 13 1.44 -2.17 10.11
N THR A 14 2.07 -1.20 10.77
CA THR A 14 2.02 0.26 10.50
C THR A 14 3.25 0.62 9.69
N ILE A 15 3.06 1.17 8.49
CA ILE A 15 4.16 1.49 7.59
C ILE A 15 4.33 3.00 7.54
N ASN A 16 5.52 3.48 7.90
CA ASN A 16 5.84 4.92 7.97
C ASN A 16 7.06 5.29 7.10
N ASP A 17 7.59 4.34 6.34
CA ASP A 17 8.73 4.52 5.45
C ASP A 17 8.30 4.57 3.97
N GLU A 18 8.82 5.53 3.22
CA GLU A 18 8.44 5.76 1.81
C GLU A 18 8.87 4.59 0.90
N GLU A 19 10.07 4.04 1.12
CA GLU A 19 10.60 2.93 0.31
C GLU A 19 9.78 1.66 0.55
N GLU A 20 9.42 1.38 1.81
CA GLU A 20 8.55 0.27 2.17
C GLU A 20 7.15 0.41 1.58
N MET A 21 6.55 1.60 1.64
CA MET A 21 5.25 1.87 0.99
C MET A 21 5.28 1.53 -0.49
N ARG A 22 6.28 2.05 -1.23
CA ARG A 22 6.45 1.77 -2.67
C ARG A 22 6.61 0.29 -2.92
N PHE A 23 7.50 -0.37 -2.18
CA PHE A 23 7.77 -1.79 -2.32
C PHE A 23 6.50 -2.63 -2.12
N LEU A 24 5.70 -2.34 -1.09
CA LEU A 24 4.45 -3.04 -0.81
C LEU A 24 3.41 -2.83 -1.91
N ILE A 25 3.28 -1.60 -2.41
CA ILE A 25 2.33 -1.26 -3.48
C ILE A 25 2.76 -1.92 -4.80
N GLU A 26 3.98 -1.68 -5.27
CA GLU A 26 4.46 -2.10 -6.58
C GLU A 26 4.72 -3.61 -6.66
N THR A 27 5.29 -4.19 -5.60
CA THR A 27 5.74 -5.61 -5.64
C THR A 27 4.64 -6.56 -5.19
N TYR A 28 3.92 -6.23 -4.11
CA TYR A 28 2.94 -7.15 -3.54
C TYR A 28 1.51 -6.86 -3.97
N GLY A 29 1.23 -5.66 -4.49
CA GLY A 29 -0.13 -5.22 -4.76
C GLY A 29 -0.97 -5.37 -3.51
N ILE A 30 -0.59 -4.71 -2.41
CA ILE A 30 -1.47 -4.65 -1.23
C ILE A 30 -2.71 -3.80 -1.55
N ASP A 31 -3.77 -3.99 -0.78
CA ASP A 31 -5.04 -3.27 -1.01
C ASP A 31 -5.19 -2.05 -0.09
N GLY A 32 -4.38 -1.96 0.97
CA GLY A 32 -4.34 -0.80 1.84
C GLY A 32 -3.13 -0.79 2.77
N ILE A 33 -2.64 0.42 3.07
CA ILE A 33 -1.60 0.68 4.07
C ILE A 33 -2.21 1.51 5.20
N MET A 34 -2.07 1.04 6.43
CA MET A 34 -2.30 1.84 7.63
C MET A 34 -0.98 2.48 8.03
N THR A 35 -0.98 3.80 8.14
CA THR A 35 0.21 4.63 8.41
C THR A 35 -0.11 5.71 9.42
N ASP A 36 0.90 6.12 10.18
CA ASP A 36 0.84 7.33 11.01
C ASP A 36 1.11 8.61 10.21
N ASP A 37 1.58 8.49 8.96
CA ASP A 37 1.82 9.60 8.01
C ASP A 37 0.96 9.49 6.74
N PRO A 38 -0.36 9.79 6.82
CA PRO A 38 -1.25 9.78 5.66
C PRO A 38 -0.81 10.68 4.50
N PRO A 39 -0.25 11.89 4.75
CA PRO A 39 0.30 12.72 3.67
C PRO A 39 1.41 12.03 2.88
N LEU A 40 2.35 11.35 3.54
CA LEU A 40 3.41 10.59 2.86
C LEU A 40 2.83 9.49 1.98
N LEU A 41 1.89 8.70 2.51
CA LEU A 41 1.24 7.65 1.74
C LEU A 41 0.48 8.21 0.52
N THR A 42 -0.21 9.36 0.68
CA THR A 42 -0.92 10.03 -0.44
C THR A 42 0.06 10.44 -1.54
N LYS A 43 1.19 11.06 -1.17
CA LYS A 43 2.24 11.41 -2.13
C LYS A 43 2.72 10.19 -2.91
N VAL A 44 2.99 9.07 -2.23
CA VAL A 44 3.46 7.84 -2.88
C VAL A 44 2.41 7.28 -3.84
N ILE A 45 1.15 7.20 -3.42
CA ILE A 45 0.01 6.76 -4.24
C ILE A 45 -0.12 7.61 -5.51
N ASP A 46 -0.08 8.93 -5.39
CA ASP A 46 -0.16 9.87 -6.51
C ASP A 46 1.04 9.72 -7.48
N GLU A 47 2.26 9.61 -6.95
CA GLU A 47 3.47 9.46 -7.77
C GLU A 47 3.53 8.11 -8.51
N LEU A 48 2.94 7.06 -7.93
CA LEU A 48 2.81 5.75 -8.56
C LEU A 48 1.62 5.67 -9.53
N GLY A 49 0.71 6.64 -9.53
CA GLY A 49 -0.47 6.64 -10.38
C GLY A 49 -1.43 5.49 -10.08
N VAL A 50 -1.54 5.11 -8.81
CA VAL A 50 -2.44 4.05 -8.33
C VAL A 50 -3.41 4.69 -7.34
N GLY A 51 -4.72 4.54 -7.48
CA GLY A 51 -5.67 5.12 -6.50
C GLY A 51 -6.99 5.65 -7.05
N ASP A 52 -7.54 5.05 -8.10
CA ASP A 52 -8.90 5.35 -8.60
C ASP A 52 -9.98 4.52 -7.89
#